data_AF-A0A5J6YZR7-F1
#
_entry.id   AF-A0A5J6YZR7-F1
#
_cell.length_a   1.000
_cell.length_b   1.000
_cell.length_c   1.000
_cell.angle_alpha   90.00
_cell.angle_beta   90.00
_cell.angle_gamma   90.00
#
_symmetry.space_group_name_H-M   'P 1'
#
loop_
_entity.id
_entity.type
_entity.pdbx_description
1 polymer ?
#
loop_
_entity_poly.entity_id
_entity_poly.type
_entity_poly.pdbx_seq_one_letter_code
_entity_poly.pdbx_strand_id
1 'polypeptide(L)'
;MFAQGRAVLPHPDLDALMAEARALHAAGPKPRPLTEDGRFKLVDEIMDCRAVVDQPTHALLALAVASRAVDRLYMVNGWWEVKRERWPADLAVKNPEAARELNAVLTASEPDSRQEGLEKLVMRLTGNLIYRDGGTAPAPVP
;
A
#
# COMPACT_ATOMS: atom_id res chain seq x y z
N MET A 1 21.84 1.64 -13.16
CA MET A 1 21.04 2.77 -12.62
C MET A 1 21.98 3.93 -12.32
N PHE A 2 21.66 5.13 -12.78
CA PHE A 2 22.49 6.33 -12.53
C PHE A 2 22.49 6.77 -11.06
N ALA A 3 21.38 6.59 -10.33
CA ALA A 3 21.26 7.02 -8.93
C ALA A 3 22.16 6.23 -7.96
N GLN A 4 22.29 4.91 -8.15
CA GLN A 4 23.00 3.99 -7.24
C GLN A 4 24.31 3.44 -7.84
N GLY A 5 24.59 3.76 -9.10
CA GLY A 5 25.79 3.30 -9.81
C GLY A 5 27.01 4.17 -9.53
N ARG A 6 28.14 3.73 -10.08
CA ARG A 6 29.39 4.49 -10.14
C ARG A 6 29.85 4.59 -11.60
N ALA A 7 30.25 5.78 -12.04
CA ALA A 7 30.89 5.95 -13.34
C ALA A 7 32.20 5.14 -13.38
N VAL A 8 32.35 4.29 -14.40
CA VAL A 8 33.59 3.51 -14.63
C VAL A 8 34.54 4.24 -15.58
N LEU A 9 33.99 5.02 -16.52
CA LEU A 9 34.73 5.89 -17.42
C LEU A 9 34.28 7.34 -17.22
N PRO A 10 35.21 8.31 -17.20
CA PRO A 10 34.87 9.71 -17.06
C PRO A 10 34.14 10.20 -18.31
N HIS A 11 32.99 10.85 -18.12
CA HIS A 11 32.21 11.51 -19.18
C HIS A 11 31.64 12.83 -18.62
N PRO A 12 31.80 13.96 -19.33
CA PRO A 12 31.50 15.30 -18.80
C PRO A 12 30.04 15.46 -18.34
N ASP A 13 29.09 14.83 -19.03
CA ASP A 13 27.66 14.94 -18.69
C ASP A 13 27.19 13.91 -17.65
N LEU A 14 28.03 12.93 -17.30
CA LEU A 14 27.61 11.80 -16.47
C LEU A 14 27.46 12.18 -15.00
N ASP A 15 28.31 13.07 -14.50
CA ASP A 15 28.22 13.54 -13.11
C ASP A 15 26.93 14.34 -12.88
N ALA A 16 26.55 15.20 -13.82
CA ALA A 16 25.30 15.96 -13.77
C ALA A 16 24.09 15.02 -13.80
N LEU A 17 24.07 14.04 -14.72
CA LEU A 17 23.00 13.06 -14.82
C LEU A 17 22.89 12.18 -13.57
N MET A 18 24.01 11.76 -12.98
CA MET A 18 24.03 10.99 -11.74
C MET A 18 23.55 11.81 -10.54
N ALA A 19 23.90 13.11 -10.48
CA ALA A 19 23.40 14.01 -9.45
C ALA A 19 21.87 14.20 -9.55
N GLU A 20 21.36 14.44 -10.75
CA GLU A 20 19.92 14.53 -11.02
C GLU A 20 19.20 13.23 -10.65
N ALA A 21 19.73 12.08 -11.07
CA ALA A 21 19.14 10.78 -10.76
C ALA A 21 19.12 10.50 -9.25
N ARG A 22 20.16 10.90 -8.50
CA ARG A 22 20.19 10.79 -7.03
C ARG A 22 19.16 11.71 -6.38
N ALA A 23 19.05 12.95 -6.85
CA ALA A 23 18.06 13.90 -6.36
C ALA A 23 16.63 13.38 -6.59
N LEU A 24 16.34 12.86 -7.79
CA LEU A 24 15.05 12.25 -8.12
C LEU A 24 14.78 11.01 -7.25
N HIS A 25 15.77 10.14 -7.09
CA HIS A 25 15.62 8.94 -6.26
C HIS A 25 15.37 9.29 -4.79
N ALA A 26 16.07 10.30 -4.25
CA ALA A 26 15.86 10.78 -2.89
C ALA A 26 14.49 11.45 -2.70
N ALA A 27 13.99 12.15 -3.71
CA ALA A 27 12.66 12.78 -3.68
C ALA A 27 11.51 11.75 -3.72
N GLY A 28 11.73 10.59 -4.32
CA GLY A 28 10.69 9.58 -4.52
C GLY A 28 9.72 9.93 -5.66
N PRO A 29 8.85 8.99 -6.05
CA PRO A 29 7.78 9.27 -7.01
C PRO A 29 6.78 10.29 -6.43
N LYS A 30 6.11 11.03 -7.32
CA LYS A 30 5.05 11.97 -6.91
C LYS A 30 3.93 11.21 -6.17
N PRO A 31 3.59 11.59 -4.93
CA PRO A 31 2.48 10.98 -4.20
C PRO A 31 1.17 11.09 -4.99
N ARG A 32 0.38 10.02 -4.99
CA ARG A 32 -0.97 10.00 -5.58
C ARG A 32 -1.98 9.70 -4.49
N PRO A 33 -2.81 10.67 -4.07
CA PRO A 33 -3.82 10.46 -3.03
C PRO A 33 -4.80 9.34 -3.40
N LEU A 34 -5.34 8.68 -2.39
CA LEU A 34 -6.40 7.70 -2.56
C LEU A 34 -7.68 8.41 -3.04
N THR A 35 -8.28 7.90 -4.11
CA THR A 35 -9.57 8.41 -4.62
C THR A 35 -10.71 7.92 -3.75
N GLU A 36 -11.87 8.59 -3.79
CA GLU A 36 -13.07 8.13 -3.07
C GLU A 36 -13.52 6.74 -3.52
N ASP A 37 -13.45 6.42 -4.82
CA ASP A 37 -13.71 5.07 -5.34
C ASP A 37 -12.70 4.04 -4.79
N GLY A 38 -11.41 4.40 -4.74
CA GLY A 38 -10.37 3.54 -4.17
C GLY A 38 -10.57 3.30 -2.68
N ARG A 39 -11.03 4.33 -1.94
CA ARG A 39 -11.42 4.24 -0.54
C ARG A 39 -12.62 3.33 -0.37
N PHE A 40 -13.68 3.52 -1.16
CA PHE A 40 -14.89 2.70 -1.13
C PHE A 40 -14.55 1.22 -1.32
N LYS A 41 -13.82 0.88 -2.40
CA LYS A 41 -13.42 -0.50 -2.71
C LYS A 41 -12.62 -1.16 -1.58
N LEU A 42 -11.71 -0.42 -0.95
CA LEU A 42 -10.97 -0.93 0.21
C LEU A 42 -11.88 -1.22 1.40
N VAL A 43 -12.84 -0.33 1.69
CA VAL A 43 -13.78 -0.53 2.80
C VAL A 43 -14.73 -1.70 2.52
N ASP A 44 -15.19 -1.83 1.27
CA ASP A 44 -16.03 -2.92 0.80
C ASP A 44 -15.33 -4.29 0.95
N GLU A 45 -14.08 -4.39 0.46
CA GLU A 45 -13.24 -5.59 0.61
C GLU A 45 -13.02 -5.98 2.09
N ILE A 46 -12.97 -5.01 3.00
CA ILE A 46 -12.89 -5.27 4.45
C ILE A 46 -14.20 -5.84 4.99
N MET A 47 -15.34 -5.33 4.54
CA MET A 47 -16.64 -5.89 4.94
C MET A 47 -16.80 -7.33 4.45
N ASP A 48 -16.33 -7.63 3.24
CA ASP A 48 -16.30 -9.01 2.72
C ASP A 48 -15.44 -9.92 3.60
N CYS A 49 -14.25 -9.45 4.02
CA CYS A 49 -13.39 -10.22 4.93
C CYS A 49 -14.08 -10.48 6.27
N ARG A 50 -14.76 -9.47 6.85
CA ARG A 50 -15.54 -9.63 8.09
C ARG A 50 -16.64 -10.69 7.94
N ALA A 51 -17.37 -10.65 6.84
CA ALA A 51 -18.49 -11.57 6.58
C ALA A 51 -18.05 -13.04 6.52
N VAL A 52 -16.78 -13.29 6.19
CA VAL A 52 -16.22 -14.63 6.08
C VAL A 52 -15.22 -14.97 7.18
N VAL A 53 -15.12 -14.20 8.27
CA VAL A 53 -14.03 -14.32 9.26
C VAL A 53 -13.85 -15.75 9.80
N ASP A 54 -14.94 -16.48 10.04
CA ASP A 54 -14.93 -17.87 10.53
C ASP A 54 -14.75 -18.92 9.42
N GLN A 55 -14.61 -18.49 8.16
CA GLN A 55 -14.48 -19.38 7.02
C GLN A 55 -13.00 -19.57 6.65
N PRO A 56 -12.62 -20.76 6.12
CA PRO A 56 -11.26 -21.01 5.66
C PRO A 56 -10.75 -20.03 4.60
N THR A 57 -11.66 -19.43 3.83
CA THR A 57 -11.36 -18.44 2.78
C THR A 57 -10.88 -17.10 3.33
N HIS A 58 -11.14 -16.79 4.60
CA HIS A 58 -10.78 -15.50 5.22
C HIS A 58 -9.29 -15.17 5.05
N ALA A 59 -8.40 -16.12 5.34
CA ALA A 59 -6.96 -15.88 5.25
C ALA A 59 -6.52 -15.46 3.83
N LEU A 60 -7.09 -16.11 2.81
CA LEU A 60 -6.79 -15.79 1.42
C LEU A 60 -7.25 -14.37 1.05
N LEU A 61 -8.48 -14.00 1.43
CA LEU A 61 -9.01 -12.66 1.16
C LEU A 61 -8.24 -11.58 1.92
N ALA A 62 -8.00 -11.78 3.22
CA ALA A 62 -7.27 -10.83 4.04
C ALA A 62 -5.86 -10.54 3.49
N LEU A 63 -5.14 -11.57 3.03
CA LEU A 63 -3.82 -11.41 2.41
C LEU A 63 -3.89 -10.66 1.07
N ALA A 64 -4.91 -10.93 0.25
CA ALA A 64 -5.10 -10.23 -1.01
C ALA A 64 -5.40 -8.73 -0.78
N VAL A 65 -6.27 -8.41 0.17
CA VAL A 65 -6.59 -7.02 0.55
C VAL A 65 -5.38 -6.32 1.15
N ALA A 66 -4.64 -6.98 2.05
CA ALA A 66 -3.40 -6.43 2.62
C ALA A 66 -2.37 -6.10 1.54
N SER A 67 -2.20 -6.97 0.52
CA SER A 67 -1.30 -6.68 -0.61
C SER A 67 -1.69 -5.38 -1.32
N ARG A 68 -2.97 -5.20 -1.65
CA ARG A 68 -3.44 -3.98 -2.32
C ARG A 68 -3.36 -2.75 -1.41
N ALA A 69 -3.55 -2.92 -0.11
CA ALA A 69 -3.39 -1.86 0.87
C ALA A 69 -1.93 -1.39 0.92
N VAL A 70 -0.96 -2.30 0.97
CA VAL A 70 0.47 -1.94 0.94
C VAL A 70 0.84 -1.26 -0.38
N ASP A 71 0.40 -1.77 -1.53
CA ASP A 71 0.64 -1.12 -2.83
C ASP A 71 0.11 0.33 -2.83
N ARG A 72 -1.12 0.54 -2.34
CA ARG A 72 -1.72 1.87 -2.20
C ARG A 72 -0.96 2.73 -1.20
N LEU A 73 -0.42 2.17 -0.12
CA LEU A 73 0.37 2.89 0.87
C LEU A 73 1.65 3.48 0.27
N TYR A 74 2.36 2.71 -0.57
CA TYR A 74 3.53 3.22 -1.28
C TYR A 74 3.16 4.35 -2.23
N MET A 75 2.05 4.18 -2.95
CA MET A 75 1.55 5.18 -3.89
C MET A 75 1.18 6.50 -3.19
N VAL A 76 0.39 6.46 -2.10
CA VAL A 76 -0.07 7.68 -1.42
C VAL A 76 1.06 8.42 -0.71
N ASN A 77 2.14 7.73 -0.35
CA ASN A 77 3.31 8.34 0.29
C ASN A 77 4.44 8.70 -0.69
N GLY A 78 4.31 8.36 -1.98
CA GLY A 78 5.36 8.63 -2.96
C GLY A 78 6.65 7.86 -2.67
N TRP A 79 6.53 6.58 -2.28
CA TRP A 79 7.68 5.71 -2.06
C TRP A 79 7.99 4.88 -3.30
N TRP A 80 9.27 4.63 -3.56
CA TRP A 80 9.68 3.65 -4.56
C TRP A 80 9.18 2.27 -4.16
N GLU A 81 8.48 1.61 -5.09
CA GLU A 81 8.03 0.25 -4.91
C GLU A 81 9.23 -0.70 -4.73
N VAL A 82 9.09 -1.60 -3.77
CA VAL A 82 10.01 -2.71 -3.56
C VAL A 82 9.26 -4.02 -3.74
N LYS A 83 9.99 -5.11 -3.95
CA LYS A 83 9.37 -6.44 -4.04
C LYS A 83 8.65 -6.80 -2.73
N ARG A 84 7.57 -7.58 -2.82
CA ARG A 84 6.68 -7.90 -1.70
C ARG A 84 7.40 -8.53 -0.51
N GLU A 85 8.42 -9.34 -0.78
CA GLU A 85 9.24 -10.00 0.25
C GLU A 85 10.05 -9.01 1.09
N ARG A 86 10.22 -7.78 0.59
CA ARG A 86 10.92 -6.69 1.29
C ARG A 86 9.97 -5.75 2.03
N TRP A 87 8.65 -5.84 1.82
CA TRP A 87 7.70 -4.91 2.45
C TRP A 87 7.81 -4.87 3.98
N PRO A 88 7.87 -5.99 4.72
CA PRO A 88 7.96 -5.91 6.19
C PRO A 88 9.19 -5.12 6.66
N ALA A 89 10.34 -5.34 6.03
CA ALA A 89 11.59 -4.68 6.40
C ALA A 89 11.63 -3.21 5.95
N ASP A 90 11.15 -2.90 4.73
CA ASP A 90 11.14 -1.53 4.21
C ASP A 90 10.11 -0.66 4.96
N LEU A 91 8.92 -1.21 5.23
CA LEU A 91 7.91 -0.54 6.05
C LEU A 91 8.40 -0.36 7.50
N ALA A 92 9.15 -1.30 8.08
CA ALA A 92 9.68 -1.11 9.43
C ALA A 92 10.56 0.15 9.57
N VAL A 93 11.17 0.61 8.47
CA VAL A 93 11.92 1.87 8.43
C VAL A 93 11.03 3.06 8.10
N LYS A 94 10.16 2.94 7.09
CA LYS A 94 9.35 4.08 6.59
C LYS A 94 8.09 4.36 7.40
N ASN A 95 7.43 3.31 7.87
CA ASN A 95 6.20 3.35 8.66
C ASN A 95 6.12 2.11 9.58
N PRO A 96 6.71 2.17 10.79
CA PRO A 96 6.75 1.05 11.72
C PRO A 96 5.36 0.55 12.14
N GLU A 97 4.35 1.41 12.10
CA GLU A 97 2.98 1.04 12.42
C GLU A 97 2.42 0.11 11.34
N ALA A 98 2.47 0.56 10.08
CA ALA A 98 2.03 -0.25 8.94
C ALA A 98 2.79 -1.58 8.85
N ALA A 99 4.06 -1.61 9.23
CA ALA A 99 4.84 -2.84 9.31
C ALA A 99 4.29 -3.82 10.36
N ARG A 100 3.96 -3.33 11.57
CA ARG A 100 3.34 -4.15 12.63
C ARG A 100 1.99 -4.70 12.19
N GLU A 101 1.18 -3.85 11.56
CA GLU A 101 -0.16 -4.21 11.11
C GLU A 101 -0.12 -5.22 9.96
N LEU A 102 0.78 -5.04 8.99
CA LEU A 102 1.05 -6.05 7.96
C LEU A 102 1.51 -7.38 8.56
N ASN A 103 2.45 -7.34 9.52
CA ASN A 103 2.92 -8.56 10.19
C ASN A 103 1.78 -9.27 10.92
N ALA A 104 0.88 -8.53 11.58
CA ALA A 104 -0.29 -9.12 12.23
C ALA A 104 -1.18 -9.87 11.21
N VAL A 105 -1.38 -9.33 10.01
CA VAL A 105 -2.13 -10.04 8.95
C VAL A 105 -1.39 -11.30 8.48
N LEU A 106 -0.07 -11.22 8.30
CA LEU A 106 0.73 -12.31 7.75
C LEU A 106 0.88 -13.50 8.72
N THR A 107 0.97 -13.24 10.03
CA THR A 107 1.38 -14.26 11.01
C THR A 107 0.30 -14.64 12.02
N ALA A 108 -0.84 -13.96 12.05
CA ALA A 108 -1.90 -14.30 13.01
C ALA A 108 -2.45 -15.71 12.77
N SER A 109 -2.48 -16.52 13.83
CA SER A 109 -3.15 -17.82 13.85
C SER A 109 -4.67 -17.66 13.86
N GLU A 110 -5.18 -16.72 14.67
CA GLU A 110 -6.60 -16.49 14.85
C GLU A 110 -7.18 -15.58 13.75
N PRO A 111 -8.34 -15.93 13.16
CA PRO A 111 -9.00 -15.09 12.17
C PRO A 111 -9.31 -13.68 12.67
N ASP A 112 -9.81 -13.51 13.90
CA ASP A 112 -10.14 -12.20 14.45
C ASP A 112 -8.91 -11.28 14.57
N SER A 113 -7.77 -11.82 15.01
CA SER A 113 -6.52 -11.06 15.09
C SER A 113 -6.01 -10.65 13.70
N ARG A 114 -6.19 -11.52 12.69
CA ARG A 114 -5.85 -11.20 11.30
C ARG A 114 -6.74 -10.08 10.77
N GLN A 115 -8.05 -10.16 11.04
CA GLN A 115 -9.03 -9.16 10.63
C GLN A 115 -8.75 -7.81 11.30
N GLU A 116 -8.45 -7.79 12.61
CA GLU A 116 -8.07 -6.57 13.33
C GLU A 116 -6.80 -5.92 12.76
N GLY A 117 -5.77 -6.73 12.45
CA GLY A 117 -4.55 -6.25 11.82
C GLY A 117 -4.81 -5.63 10.44
N LEU A 118 -5.68 -6.27 9.65
CA LEU A 118 -6.06 -5.82 8.33
C LEU A 118 -6.83 -4.50 8.37
N GLU A 119 -7.77 -4.36 9.30
CA GLU A 119 -8.55 -3.15 9.51
C GLU A 119 -7.67 -1.96 9.88
N LYS A 120 -6.74 -2.15 10.82
CA LYS A 120 -5.78 -1.11 11.21
C LYS A 120 -4.92 -0.69 10.02
N LEU A 121 -4.43 -1.65 9.22
CA LEU A 121 -3.64 -1.37 8.02
C LEU A 121 -4.44 -0.53 7.01
N VAL A 122 -5.69 -0.90 6.74
CA VAL A 122 -6.55 -0.14 5.81
C VAL A 122 -6.92 1.23 6.36
N MET A 123 -7.14 1.37 7.67
CA MET A 123 -7.40 2.66 8.31
C MET A 123 -6.24 3.66 8.13
N ARG A 124 -5.00 3.20 7.94
CA ARG A 124 -3.87 4.10 7.59
C ARG A 124 -4.08 4.81 6.25
N LEU A 125 -4.83 4.21 5.35
CA LEU A 125 -5.15 4.78 4.04
C LEU A 125 -6.45 5.57 4.04
N THR A 126 -7.48 5.05 4.72
CA THR A 126 -8.85 5.56 4.61
C THR A 126 -9.23 6.49 5.75
N GLY A 127 -8.44 6.54 6.83
CA GLY A 127 -8.72 7.25 8.09
C GLY A 127 -9.80 6.59 8.96
N ASN A 128 -10.82 6.01 8.34
CA ASN A 128 -11.89 5.26 8.99
C ASN A 128 -12.46 4.19 8.05
N LEU A 129 -13.24 3.26 8.61
CA LEU A 129 -13.93 2.20 7.89
C LEU A 129 -15.43 2.47 7.71
N ILE A 130 -15.84 3.75 7.73
CA ILE A 130 -17.23 4.13 7.52
C ILE A 130 -17.58 3.83 6.06
N TYR A 131 -18.46 2.86 5.85
CA TYR A 131 -19.06 2.59 4.55
C TYR A 131 -19.89 3.81 4.14
N ARG A 132 -19.60 4.33 2.95
CA ARG A 132 -20.41 5.36 2.30
C ARG A 132 -20.68 4.83 0.92
N ASP A 133 -21.95 4.62 0.61
CA ASP A 133 -22.35 4.18 -0.71
C ASP A 133 -21.72 5.14 -1.73
N GLY A 134 -20.97 4.58 -2.68
CA GLY A 134 -20.26 5.35 -3.70
C GLY A 134 -21.28 5.92 -4.66
N GLY A 135 -21.97 6.98 -4.24
CA GLY A 135 -23.17 7.50 -4.89
C GLY A 135 -22.99 7.68 -6.38
N THR A 136 -23.44 6.70 -7.16
CA THR A 136 -23.73 6.87 -8.57
C THR A 136 -25.05 7.63 -8.62
N ALA A 137 -25.00 8.91 -8.99
CA ALA A 137 -26.20 9.59 -9.44
C ALA A 137 -26.82 8.74 -10.57
N PRO A 138 -28.12 8.42 -10.54
CA PRO A 138 -28.74 7.64 -11.59
C PRO A 138 -28.54 8.37 -12.92
N ALA A 139 -27.85 7.71 -13.86
CA ALA A 139 -27.77 8.21 -15.22
C ALA A 139 -29.17 8.08 -15.85
N PRO A 140 -29.73 9.14 -16.46
CA PRO A 140 -30.97 9.01 -17.21
C PRO A 140 -30.76 8.03 -18.36
N VAL A 141 -31.60 7.00 -18.41
CA VAL A 141 -31.63 6.01 -19.50
C VAL A 141 -32.38 6.65 -20.68
N PRO A 142 -31.88 6.53 -21.94
CA PRO A 142 -32.58 7.04 -23.12
C PRO A 142 -33.94 6.39 -23.36
#